data_AF-A0A1Y5R9G9-F1
#
_entry.id   AF-A0A1Y5R9G9-F1
#
_cell.length_a   1.000
_cell.length_b   1.000
_cell.length_c   1.000
_cell.angle_alpha   90.00
_cell.angle_beta   90.00
_cell.angle_gamma   90.00
#
_symmetry.space_group_name_H-M   'P 1'
#
loop_
_entity.id
_entity.type
_entity.pdbx_description
1 polymer ?
#
loop_
_entity_poly.entity_id
_entity_poly.type
_entity_poly.pdbx_seq_one_letter_code
_entity_poly.pdbx_strand_id
1 'polypeptide(L)'
;MSQNTDTPRETLLTATLHDALPASRLALLGTIIKPDSVSALVRVGATKVQNVTIGDWVDGAMVVAIDEGVMVLSESGQTRKLTLPGD
;
A
#
# COMPACT_ATOMS: atom_id res chain seq x y z
N MET A 1 -10.83 33.26 -20.12
CA MET A 1 -9.65 32.69 -20.82
C MET A 1 -8.86 31.89 -19.80
N SER A 2 -8.96 30.56 -19.80
CA SER A 2 -8.19 29.69 -18.89
C SER A 2 -6.86 29.35 -19.54
N GLN A 3 -5.75 29.79 -18.94
CA GLN A 3 -4.41 29.44 -19.41
C GLN A 3 -4.05 28.06 -18.85
N ASN A 4 -4.01 27.05 -19.72
CA ASN A 4 -3.36 25.78 -19.40
C ASN A 4 -1.88 25.92 -19.79
N THR A 5 -0.97 25.66 -18.85
CA THR A 5 0.48 25.62 -19.12
C THR A 5 0.92 24.17 -19.15
N ASP A 6 1.67 23.80 -20.19
CA ASP A 6 2.22 22.45 -20.30
C ASP A 6 3.24 22.21 -19.18
N THR A 7 3.14 21.05 -18.53
CA THR A 7 4.08 20.67 -17.47
C THR A 7 5.44 20.32 -18.09
N PRO A 8 6.55 20.94 -17.64
CA PRO A 8 7.88 20.64 -18.16
C PRO A 8 8.23 19.14 -18.03
N ARG A 9 8.95 18.58 -19.00
CA ARG A 9 9.32 17.15 -19.00
C ARG A 9 10.10 16.73 -17.77
N GLU A 10 10.99 17.59 -17.25
CA GLU A 10 11.73 17.30 -16.00
C GLU A 10 10.77 17.12 -14.81
N THR A 11 9.71 17.92 -14.75
CA THR A 11 8.68 17.80 -13.72
C THR A 11 7.92 16.48 -13.85
N LEU A 12 7.62 16.04 -15.07
CA LEU A 12 6.94 14.76 -15.31
C LEU A 12 7.79 13.55 -14.88
N LEU A 13 9.08 13.57 -15.21
CA LEU A 13 10.00 12.49 -14.85
C LEU A 13 10.22 12.43 -13.32
N THR A 14 10.35 13.58 -12.68
CA THR A 14 10.59 13.65 -11.22
C THR A 14 9.33 13.31 -10.41
N ALA A 15 8.14 13.62 -10.93
CA ALA A 15 6.87 13.33 -10.25
C ALA A 15 6.45 11.85 -10.34
N THR A 16 7.13 11.03 -11.14
CA THR A 16 6.79 9.63 -11.35
C THR A 16 7.70 8.73 -10.53
N LEU A 17 7.14 8.04 -9.52
CA LEU A 17 7.81 6.93 -8.84
C LEU A 17 7.66 5.66 -9.68
N HIS A 18 8.67 5.36 -10.51
CA HIS A 18 8.70 4.14 -11.30
C HIS A 18 8.79 2.90 -10.40
N ASP A 19 8.02 1.87 -10.74
CA ASP A 19 8.00 0.57 -10.04
C ASP A 19 7.81 0.64 -8.53
N ALA A 20 7.14 1.69 -8.03
CA ALA A 20 6.87 1.90 -6.61
C ALA A 20 6.15 0.70 -5.95
N LEU A 21 5.39 -0.06 -6.75
CA LEU A 21 4.63 -1.21 -6.30
C LEU A 21 5.04 -2.47 -7.07
N PRO A 22 5.66 -3.48 -6.43
CA PRO A 22 5.97 -4.74 -7.10
C PRO A 22 4.68 -5.40 -7.60
N ALA A 23 4.60 -5.67 -8.91
CA ALA A 23 3.39 -6.18 -9.58
C ALA A 23 3.01 -7.63 -9.20
N SER A 24 3.99 -8.41 -8.73
CA SER A 24 3.84 -9.84 -8.42
C SER A 24 3.70 -10.14 -6.93
N ARG A 25 3.64 -9.12 -6.06
CA ARG A 25 3.65 -9.29 -4.60
C ARG A 25 2.49 -8.57 -3.94
N LEU A 26 2.17 -9.02 -2.72
CA LEU A 26 1.32 -8.28 -1.80
C LEU A 26 1.90 -6.87 -1.56
N ALA A 27 1.08 -5.85 -1.76
CA ALA A 27 1.47 -4.46 -1.56
C ALA A 27 0.43 -3.70 -0.72
N LEU A 28 0.90 -2.84 0.18
CA LEU A 28 0.06 -1.92 0.93
C LEU A 28 -0.26 -0.71 0.06
N LEU A 29 -1.54 -0.41 -0.11
CA LEU A 29 -2.04 0.73 -0.87
C LEU A 29 -2.50 1.88 0.02
N GLY A 30 -2.92 1.59 1.25
CA GLY A 30 -3.43 2.59 2.18
C GLY A 30 -3.77 1.98 3.53
N THR A 31 -3.91 2.85 4.53
CA THR A 31 -4.45 2.49 5.84
C THR A 31 -5.61 3.42 6.16
N ILE A 32 -6.68 2.87 6.73
CA ILE A 32 -7.89 3.58 7.11
C ILE A 32 -7.97 3.50 8.62
N ILE A 33 -7.75 4.64 9.28
CA ILE A 33 -7.85 4.78 10.73
C ILE A 33 -9.18 5.45 11.06
N LYS A 34 -10.02 4.76 11.83
CA LYS A 34 -11.26 5.27 12.42
C LYS A 34 -11.11 5.24 13.95
N PRO A 35 -11.93 5.99 14.71
CA PRO A 35 -11.83 6.03 16.16
C PRO A 35 -11.80 4.64 16.83
N ASP A 36 -12.61 3.70 16.33
CA ASP A 36 -12.77 2.37 16.92
C ASP A 36 -12.27 1.23 16.03
N SER A 37 -11.68 1.52 14.86
CA SER A 37 -11.22 0.47 13.94
C SER A 37 -10.08 0.92 13.05
N VAL A 38 -9.19 -0.01 12.74
CA VAL A 38 -8.09 0.20 11.79
C VAL A 38 -8.16 -0.89 10.74
N SER A 39 -8.04 -0.50 9.47
CA SER A 39 -7.97 -1.44 8.35
C SER A 39 -6.93 -1.01 7.33
N ALA A 40 -6.44 -1.96 6.54
CA ALA A 40 -5.44 -1.74 5.51
C ALA A 40 -6.04 -2.11 4.15
N LEU A 41 -5.81 -1.26 3.15
CA LEU A 41 -6.12 -1.54 1.77
C LEU A 41 -4.89 -2.19 1.13
N VAL A 42 -5.03 -3.42 0.68
CA VAL A 42 -3.91 -4.20 0.13
C VAL A 42 -4.23 -4.69 -1.27
N ARG A 43 -3.20 -4.72 -2.12
CA ARG A 43 -3.25 -5.36 -3.43
C ARG A 43 -2.58 -6.72 -3.38
N VAL A 44 -3.32 -7.77 -3.73
CA VAL A 44 -2.81 -9.12 -3.88
C VAL A 44 -2.56 -9.39 -5.37
N GLY A 45 -1.29 -9.60 -5.72
CA GLY A 45 -0.87 -9.72 -7.12
C GLY A 45 -1.16 -8.46 -7.94
N ALA A 46 -1.58 -8.63 -9.20
CA ALA A 46 -1.77 -7.51 -10.13
C ALA A 46 -3.17 -6.89 -10.10
N THR A 47 -4.20 -7.61 -9.65
CA THR A 47 -5.60 -7.23 -9.94
C THR A 47 -6.51 -7.17 -8.73
N LYS A 48 -6.20 -7.86 -7.63
CA LYS A 48 -7.11 -7.97 -6.50
C LYS A 48 -6.78 -6.92 -5.46
N VAL A 49 -7.74 -6.06 -5.14
CA VAL A 49 -7.66 -5.13 -4.00
C VAL A 49 -8.66 -5.58 -2.95
N GLN A 50 -8.23 -5.64 -1.70
CA GLN A 50 -9.10 -5.98 -0.57
C GLN A 50 -8.77 -5.13 0.65
N ASN A 51 -9.78 -4.87 1.47
CA ASN A 51 -9.61 -4.27 2.78
C ASN A 51 -9.40 -5.41 3.80
N VAL A 52 -8.41 -5.27 4.68
CA VAL A 52 -8.08 -6.26 5.72
C VAL A 52 -7.95 -5.59 7.07
N THR A 53 -8.22 -6.34 8.13
CA THR A 53 -8.13 -5.93 9.53
C THR A 53 -7.16 -6.84 10.28
N ILE A 54 -6.81 -6.47 11.51
CA ILE A 54 -5.95 -7.31 12.36
C ILE A 54 -6.64 -8.66 12.60
N GLY A 55 -5.92 -9.76 12.35
CA GLY A 55 -6.42 -11.13 12.40
C GLY A 55 -6.81 -11.74 11.06
N ASP A 56 -6.98 -10.92 10.01
CA ASP A 56 -7.30 -11.43 8.67
C ASP A 56 -6.09 -12.12 8.03
N TRP A 57 -6.37 -13.11 7.19
CA TRP A 57 -5.37 -13.78 6.37
C TRP A 57 -5.33 -13.21 4.95
N VAL A 58 -4.13 -12.90 4.47
CA VAL A 58 -3.89 -12.40 3.12
C VAL A 58 -2.59 -12.98 2.57
N ASP A 59 -2.67 -13.58 1.37
CA ASP A 59 -1.52 -14.13 0.64
C ASP A 59 -0.65 -15.08 1.48
N GLY A 60 -1.28 -15.93 2.30
CA GLY A 60 -0.59 -16.90 3.17
C GLY A 60 -0.01 -16.33 4.47
N ALA A 61 -0.23 -15.04 4.76
CA ALA A 61 0.21 -14.38 5.99
C ALA A 61 -0.97 -13.81 6.78
N MET A 62 -0.84 -13.75 8.11
CA MET A 62 -1.86 -13.15 8.98
C MET A 62 -1.50 -11.71 9.33
N VAL A 63 -2.46 -10.80 9.27
CA VAL A 63 -2.27 -9.41 9.70
C VAL A 63 -2.19 -9.35 11.22
N VAL A 64 -1.07 -8.88 11.77
CA VAL A 64 -0.84 -8.81 13.22
C VAL A 64 -0.83 -7.39 13.77
N ALA A 65 -0.57 -6.39 12.94
CA ALA A 65 -0.71 -4.98 13.30
C ALA A 65 -0.95 -4.10 12.06
N ILE A 66 -1.62 -2.97 12.26
CA ILE A 66 -1.82 -1.92 11.26
C ILE A 66 -1.61 -0.59 11.97
N ASP A 67 -0.81 0.28 11.38
CA ASP A 67 -0.53 1.64 11.83
C ASP A 67 -0.53 2.58 10.63
N GLU A 68 -0.38 3.88 10.81
CA GLU A 68 -0.38 4.84 9.71
C GLU A 68 0.72 4.52 8.67
N GLY A 69 0.29 4.20 7.45
CA GLY A 69 1.19 3.83 6.35
C GLY A 69 1.91 2.50 6.50
N VAL A 70 1.57 1.71 7.52
CA VAL A 70 2.28 0.47 7.87
C VAL A 70 1.30 -0.68 8.13
N MET A 71 1.63 -1.86 7.60
CA MET A 71 0.98 -3.11 7.96
C MET A 71 2.03 -4.16 8.30
N VAL A 72 1.81 -4.91 9.39
CA VAL A 72 2.69 -5.98 9.84
C VAL A 72 1.99 -7.31 9.66
N LEU A 73 2.69 -8.25 9.03
CA LEU A 73 2.22 -9.59 8.71
C LEU A 73 3.05 -10.64 9.46
N SER A 74 2.42 -11.73 9.87
CA SER A 74 3.08 -12.95 10.33
C SER A 74 3.00 -14.02 9.24
N GLU A 75 4.15 -14.50 8.79
CA GLU A 75 4.28 -15.49 7.72
C GLU A 75 5.30 -16.54 8.14
N SER A 76 4.88 -17.80 8.30
CA SER A 76 5.77 -18.92 8.67
C SER A 76 6.66 -18.65 9.91
N GLY A 77 6.13 -17.92 10.90
CA GLY A 77 6.87 -17.55 12.11
C GLY A 77 7.83 -16.36 11.95
N GLN A 78 7.88 -15.72 10.78
CA GLN A 78 8.60 -14.48 10.53
C GLN A 78 7.64 -13.30 10.47
N THR A 79 8.11 -12.13 10.88
CA THR A 79 7.36 -10.88 10.77
C THR A 79 7.78 -10.13 9.53
N ARG A 80 6.83 -9.80 8.65
CA ARG A 80 7.04 -9.02 7.44
C ARG A 80 6.32 -7.69 7.54
N LYS A 81 7.07 -6.59 7.44
CA LYS A 81 6.52 -5.23 7.41
C LYS A 81 6.26 -4.81 5.97
N LEU A 82 5.05 -4.34 5.69
CA LEU A 82 4.70 -3.63 4.45
C LEU A 82 4.50 -2.15 4.79
N THR A 83 5.08 -1.29 3.96
CA THR A 83 4.96 0.17 4.06
C THR A 83 4.32 0.70 2.80
N LEU A 84 3.73 1.89 2.89
CA LEU A 84 3.30 2.61 1.70
C LEU A 84 4.52 2.92 0.83
N PRO A 85 4.39 2.78 -0.50
CA PRO A 85 5.42 3.26 -1.41
C PRO A 85 5.49 4.78 -1.39
N GLY A 86 6.70 5.32 -1.41
CA GLY A 86 6.94 6.76 -1.50
C GLY A 86 7.05 7.49 -0.16
N ASP A 87 7.05 6.76 0.96
CA ASP A 87 7.61 7.23 2.25
C ASP A 87 9.15 7.27 2.23
#